data_AF-A0A536UTP0-F1
#
_entry.id   AF-A0A536UTP0-F1
#
_cell.length_a   1.000
_cell.length_b   1.000
_cell.length_c   1.000
_cell.angle_alpha   90.00
_cell.angle_beta   90.00
_cell.angle_gamma   90.00
#
_symmetry.space_group_name_H-M   'P 1'
#
loop_
_entity.id
_entity.type
_entity.pdbx_description
1 polymer ?
#
loop_
_entity_poly.entity_id
_entity_poly.type
_entity_poly.pdbx_seq_one_letter_code
_entity_poly.pdbx_strand_id
1 'polypeptide(L)' 'MFKPAHLGRLTNCKEASRLISQAQERRLSPCEWIRLRLHIRWCVVCQRVERQMGFLREVMRRYRA' A
#
# COMPACT_ATOMS: atom_id res chain seq x y z
N MET A 1 -17.52 -2.23 -14.56
CA MET A 1 -16.37 -2.99 -14.03
C MET A 1 -16.77 -3.56 -12.67
N PHE A 2 -17.38 -4.75 -12.67
CA PHE A 2 -17.87 -5.40 -11.45
C PHE A 2 -16.70 -5.76 -10.56
N LYS A 3 -16.66 -5.10 -9.42
CA LYS A 3 -15.62 -5.22 -8.42
C LYS A 3 -16.22 -6.12 -7.32
N PRO A 4 -15.99 -7.46 -7.27
CA PRO A 4 -16.36 -8.31 -6.14
C PRO A 4 -15.91 -7.75 -4.79
N ALA A 5 -16.89 -7.27 -4.00
CA ALA A 5 -16.71 -6.51 -2.77
C ALA A 5 -16.15 -7.33 -1.59
N HIS A 6 -15.89 -8.63 -1.78
CA HIS A 6 -15.47 -9.57 -0.74
C HIS A 6 -13.94 -9.72 -0.68
N LEU A 7 -13.23 -9.59 -1.82
CA LEU A 7 -11.76 -9.76 -1.85
C LEU A 7 -11.01 -8.52 -1.34
N GLY A 8 -11.57 -7.32 -1.50
CA GLY A 8 -10.95 -6.07 -1.02
C GLY A 8 -10.90 -5.93 0.51
N ARG A 9 -11.55 -6.83 1.25
CA ARG A 9 -11.70 -6.78 2.72
C ARG A 9 -10.72 -7.71 3.47
N LEU A 10 -9.82 -8.40 2.74
CA LEU A 10 -8.74 -9.22 3.32
C LEU A 10 -7.88 -8.45 4.35
N THR A 11 -7.80 -7.12 4.20
CA THR A 11 -7.26 -6.21 5.20
C THR A 11 -8.17 -4.98 5.26
N ASN A 12 -8.32 -4.37 6.43
CA ASN A 12 -8.99 -3.06 6.54
C ASN A 12 -8.01 -1.93 6.14
N CYS A 13 -8.52 -0.72 5.95
CA CYS A 13 -7.69 0.42 5.54
C CYS A 13 -6.60 0.79 6.56
N LYS A 14 -6.84 0.55 7.86
CA LYS A 14 -5.84 0.78 8.92
C LYS A 14 -4.66 -0.17 8.77
N GLU A 15 -4.93 -1.45 8.54
CA GLU A 15 -3.90 -2.47 8.31
C GLU A 15 -3.17 -2.25 6.97
N ALA A 16 -3.91 -1.86 5.92
CA ALA A 16 -3.30 -1.51 4.65
C ALA A 16 -2.33 -0.32 4.80
N SER A 17 -2.74 0.74 5.50
CA SER A 17 -1.89 1.88 5.80
C SER A 17 -0.67 1.49 6.63
N ARG A 18 -0.83 0.57 7.58
CA ARG A 18 0.28 0.02 8.37
C ARG A 18 1.28 -0.73 7.50
N LEU A 19 0.81 -1.60 6.58
CA LEU A 19 1.67 -2.31 5.63
C LEU A 19 2.36 -1.36 4.65
N ILE A 20 1.69 -0.29 4.18
CA ILE A 20 2.29 0.74 3.33
C ILE A 20 3.44 1.45 4.07
N SER A 21 3.24 1.79 5.35
CA SER A 21 4.28 2.39 6.19
C SER A 21 5.43 1.40 6.42
N GLN A 22 5.14 0.16 6.76
CA GLN A 22 6.15 -0.87 6.97
C GLN A 22 6.95 -1.15 5.70
N ALA A 23 6.35 -1.05 4.50
CA ALA A 23 7.07 -1.14 3.24
C ALA A 23 8.11 0.00 3.06
N GLN A 24 7.98 1.09 3.83
CA GLN A 24 8.95 2.19 3.87
C GLN A 24 10.21 1.84 4.68
N GLU A 25 10.11 0.92 5.63
CA GLU A 25 11.18 0.57 6.58
C GLU A 25 11.77 -0.81 6.28
N ARG A 26 10.91 -1.78 5.94
CA ARG A 26 11.27 -3.17 5.67
C ARG A 26 10.66 -3.67 4.36
N ARG A 27 11.16 -4.80 3.87
CA ARG A 27 10.47 -5.56 2.82
C ARG A 27 9.28 -6.30 3.45
N LEU A 28 8.13 -6.23 2.78
CA LEU A 28 6.95 -7.01 3.14
C LEU A 28 7.14 -8.47 2.73
N SER A 29 6.58 -9.40 3.48
CA SER A 29 6.50 -10.81 3.07
C SER A 29 5.60 -10.93 1.83
N PRO A 30 5.81 -11.95 0.97
CA PRO A 30 5.02 -12.13 -0.25
C PRO A 30 3.50 -12.15 0.01
N CYS A 31 3.07 -12.80 1.10
CA CYS A 31 1.68 -12.82 1.52
C CYS A 31 1.12 -11.45 1.90
N GLU A 32 1.89 -10.64 2.65
CA GLU A 32 1.51 -9.27 3.04
C GLU A 32 1.39 -8.37 1.81
N TRP A 33 2.35 -8.51 0.89
CA TRP A 33 2.39 -7.75 -0.35
C TRP A 33 1.18 -8.06 -1.24
N ILE A 34 0.83 -9.34 -1.43
CA ILE A 34 -0.34 -9.75 -2.21
C ILE A 34 -1.63 -9.18 -1.58
N ARG A 35 -1.81 -9.33 -0.26
CA ARG A 35 -2.99 -8.80 0.45
C ARG A 35 -3.11 -7.28 0.30
N LEU A 36 -2.00 -6.57 0.47
CA LEU A 36 -1.96 -5.12 0.32
C LEU A 36 -2.30 -4.68 -1.11
N ARG A 37 -1.69 -5.33 -2.12
CA ARG A 37 -1.93 -5.05 -3.55
C ARG A 37 -3.37 -5.28 -3.95
N LEU A 38 -3.99 -6.34 -3.44
CA LEU A 38 -5.41 -6.56 -3.60
C LEU A 38 -6.16 -5.36 -3.01
N HIS A 39 -6.04 -5.07 -1.72
CA HIS A 39 -6.76 -3.97 -1.07
C HIS A 39 -6.60 -2.61 -1.78
N ILE A 40 -5.38 -2.24 -2.17
CA ILE A 40 -5.10 -0.96 -2.87
C ILE A 40 -5.84 -0.87 -4.21
N ARG A 41 -6.02 -1.97 -4.94
CA ARG A 41 -6.78 -1.99 -6.19
C ARG A 41 -8.28 -1.69 -5.97
N TRP A 42 -8.76 -1.90 -4.75
CA TRP A 42 -10.15 -1.70 -4.34
C TRP A 42 -10.39 -0.36 -3.64
N CYS A 43 -9.43 0.10 -2.85
CA CYS A 43 -9.54 1.29 -2.04
C CYS A 43 -8.76 2.46 -2.63
N VAL A 44 -9.47 3.45 -3.17
CA VAL A 44 -8.89 4.68 -3.74
C VAL A 44 -8.08 5.45 -2.68
N VAL A 45 -8.50 5.43 -1.43
CA VAL A 45 -7.80 6.09 -0.32
C VAL A 45 -6.41 5.47 -0.13
N CYS A 46 -6.33 4.15 0.06
CA CYS A 46 -5.06 3.45 0.23
C CYS A 46 -4.17 3.56 -1.02
N GLN A 47 -4.76 3.65 -2.21
CA GLN A 47 -4.03 3.90 -3.46
C GLN A 47 -3.39 5.29 -3.51
N ARG A 48 -4.03 6.31 -2.95
CA ARG A 48 -3.42 7.65 -2.82
C ARG A 48 -2.28 7.64 -1.80
N VAL A 49 -2.48 6.98 -0.66
CA VAL A 49 -1.45 6.87 0.38
C VAL A 49 -0.20 6.15 -0.12
N GLU A 50 -0.35 5.02 -0.83
CA GLU A 50 0.78 4.29 -1.44
C GLU A 50 1.58 5.21 -2.38
N ARG A 51 0.89 5.97 -3.24
CA ARG A 51 1.54 6.91 -4.16
C ARG A 51 2.26 8.04 -3.46
N GLN A 52 1.65 8.64 -2.44
CA GLN A 52 2.27 9.71 -1.65
C GLN A 52 3.54 9.22 -0.95
N MET A 53 3.48 8.05 -0.31
CA MET A 53 4.66 7.47 0.35
C MET A 53 5.76 7.10 -0.65
N GLY A 54 5.40 6.59 -1.83
CA GLY A 54 6.35 6.33 -2.92
C GLY A 54 7.05 7.60 -3.39
N PHE A 55 6.29 8.69 -3.59
CA PHE A 55 6.84 9.99 -3.96
C PHE A 55 7.79 10.54 -2.88
N LEU A 56 7.38 10.51 -1.61
CA LEU A 56 8.23 10.97 -0.50
C LEU A 56 9.54 10.18 -0.44
N ARG A 57 9.48 8.85 -0.58
CA ARG A 57 10.67 8.00 -0.62
C ARG A 57 11.60 8.36 -1.78
N GLU A 58 11.05 8.64 -2.95
CA GLU A 58 11.84 9.05 -4.11
C GLU A 58 12.54 10.40 -3.88
N VAL A 59 11.81 11.40 -3.37
CA VAL A 59 12.37 12.71 -3.03
C VAL A 59 13.48 12.57 -1.97
N MET A 60 13.25 11.81 -0.90
CA MET A 60 14.25 11.58 0.15
C MET A 60 15.50 10.87 -0.38
N ARG A 61 15.36 9.94 -1.34
CA ARG A 61 16.49 9.29 -2.01
C ARG A 61 17.30 10.26 -2.85
N ARG A 62 16.62 11.18 -3.56
CA ARG A 62 17.27 12.24 -4.34
C ARG A 62 17.97 13.27 -3.45
N TYR A 63 17.39 13.60 -2.30
CA TYR A 63 17.97 14.55 -1.35
C TYR A 63 19.21 14.00 -0.63
N ARG A 64 19.30 12.68 -0.45
CA ARG A 64 20.46 12.01 0.17
C ARG A 64 21.63 11.79 -0.80
N ALA A 65 21.40 11.92 -2.11
CA ALA A 65 22.42 11.78 -3.15
C ALA A 65 23.14 13.13 -3.36
#